data_AF-A0A2D6R8X0-F1
#
_entry.id   AF-A0A2D6R8X0-F1
#
_cell.length_a   1.000
_cell.length_b   1.000
_cell.length_c   1.000
_cell.angle_alpha   90.00
_cell.angle_beta   90.00
_cell.angle_gamma   90.00
#
_symmetry.space_group_name_H-M   'P 1'
#
loop_
_entity.id
_entity.type
_entity.pdbx_description
1 polymer ?
#
loop_
_entity_poly.entity_id
_entity_poly.type
_entity_poly.pdbx_seq_one_letter_code
_entity_poly.pdbx_strand_id
1 'polypeptide(L)'
;MGYYVTIESSTFMLKKEDYEEAYVAMCALNKFDNIKRGGSYHKNPDTGVVTENKWFSWMTPNYPDTLTTVEEIFKELGFEINTSETGLEIWGYDDKTGQEDLFLEACCPWASGNIAWRGEDGDEWMDNYDHMAVRRYYRSNEWIQQKDYVGAMSDALEFAEWSKQYMSENNG
;
A
#
# COMPACT_ATOMS: atom_id res chain seq x y z
N MET A 1 -1.18 7.25 -18.25
CA MET A 1 -0.94 8.56 -17.61
C MET A 1 -1.34 8.38 -16.16
N GLY A 2 -0.50 8.80 -15.21
CA GLY A 2 -0.81 8.72 -13.78
C GLY A 2 -1.39 10.05 -13.31
N TYR A 3 -2.29 9.99 -12.35
CA TYR A 3 -2.94 11.13 -11.70
C TYR A 3 -2.01 11.61 -10.57
N TYR A 4 -1.68 12.90 -10.50
CA TYR A 4 -0.80 13.41 -9.44
C TYR A 4 -1.59 13.66 -8.15
N VAL A 5 -0.97 13.29 -7.03
CA VAL A 5 -1.53 13.47 -5.69
C VAL A 5 -0.47 13.95 -4.72
N THR A 6 -0.90 14.78 -3.78
CA THR A 6 -0.05 15.30 -2.71
C THR A 6 -0.69 15.04 -1.36
N ILE A 7 0.10 14.70 -0.34
CA ILE A 7 -0.37 14.69 1.05
C ILE A 7 -0.45 16.13 1.57
N GLU A 8 -1.64 16.58 1.94
CA GLU A 8 -1.85 17.89 2.56
C GLU A 8 -1.62 17.87 4.07
N SER A 9 -1.99 16.76 4.71
CA SER A 9 -1.72 16.52 6.13
C SER A 9 -1.81 15.03 6.44
N SER A 10 -1.09 14.59 7.46
CA SER A 10 -1.11 13.21 7.90
C SER A 10 -0.94 13.12 9.40
N THR A 11 -1.70 12.21 10.00
CA THR A 11 -1.52 11.70 11.35
C THR A 11 -1.29 10.18 11.34
N PHE A 12 -0.96 9.63 10.17
CA PHE A 12 -0.68 8.21 9.99
C PHE A 12 0.42 7.77 10.95
N MET A 13 0.16 6.68 11.67
CA MET A 13 1.08 6.10 12.64
C MET A 13 1.04 4.58 12.54
N LEU A 14 2.22 3.99 12.33
CA LEU A 14 2.48 2.57 12.49
C LEU A 14 3.43 2.40 13.68
N LYS A 15 3.03 1.66 14.72
CA LYS A 15 3.88 1.48 15.89
C LYS A 15 5.04 0.55 15.59
N LYS A 16 6.16 0.77 16.28
CA LYS A 16 7.38 -0.01 16.12
C LYS A 16 7.21 -1.51 16.39
N GLU A 17 6.32 -1.84 17.33
CA GLU A 17 5.99 -3.23 17.68
C GLU A 17 5.28 -4.01 16.57
N ASP A 18 4.70 -3.31 15.58
CA ASP A 18 3.93 -3.91 14.49
C ASP A 18 4.65 -3.88 13.13
N TYR A 19 5.92 -3.46 13.08
CA TYR A 19 6.67 -3.31 11.82
C TYR A 19 6.84 -4.63 11.08
N GLU A 20 7.09 -5.73 11.80
CA GLU A 20 7.33 -7.03 11.19
C GLU A 20 6.06 -7.54 10.51
N GLU A 21 4.93 -7.48 11.19
CA GLU A 21 3.65 -7.91 10.66
C GLU A 21 3.20 -7.05 9.47
N ALA A 22 3.36 -5.72 9.57
CA ALA A 22 3.08 -4.80 8.47
C ALA A 22 3.97 -5.10 7.25
N TYR A 23 5.27 -5.33 7.46
CA TYR A 23 6.21 -5.71 6.40
C TYR A 23 5.80 -7.03 5.73
N VAL A 24 5.47 -8.07 6.50
CA VAL A 24 5.02 -9.37 5.96
C VAL A 24 3.76 -9.20 5.11
N ALA A 25 2.79 -8.41 5.56
CA ALA A 25 1.58 -8.12 4.81
C ALA A 25 1.86 -7.36 3.51
N MET A 26 2.75 -6.37 3.53
CA MET A 26 3.18 -5.67 2.32
C MET A 26 3.94 -6.59 1.35
N CYS A 27 4.80 -7.48 1.82
CA CYS A 27 5.50 -8.45 0.96
C CYS A 27 4.55 -9.48 0.33
N ALA A 28 3.49 -9.86 1.05
CA ALA A 28 2.47 -10.80 0.57
C ALA A 28 1.77 -10.30 -0.71
N LEU A 29 1.60 -8.99 -0.86
CA LEU A 29 1.02 -8.36 -2.06
C LEU A 29 1.69 -8.87 -3.35
N ASN A 30 3.00 -9.14 -3.32
CA ASN A 30 3.72 -9.58 -4.51
C ASN A 30 3.29 -10.95 -5.04
N LYS A 31 2.52 -11.74 -4.29
CA LYS A 31 1.98 -13.03 -4.73
C LYS A 31 0.72 -12.88 -5.60
N PHE A 32 0.15 -11.68 -5.70
CA PHE A 32 -1.12 -11.43 -6.38
C PHE A 32 -0.90 -10.66 -7.69
N ASP A 33 -0.67 -11.39 -8.77
CA ASP A 33 -0.46 -10.79 -10.09
C ASP A 33 -1.72 -10.14 -10.69
N ASN A 34 -2.90 -10.50 -10.20
CA ASN A 34 -4.18 -9.95 -10.65
C ASN A 34 -4.44 -8.52 -10.16
N ILE A 35 -3.81 -8.09 -9.07
CA ILE A 35 -3.97 -6.74 -8.51
C ILE A 35 -2.89 -5.76 -9.00
N LYS A 36 -1.83 -6.27 -9.64
CA LYS A 36 -0.74 -5.47 -10.21
C LYS A 36 -1.21 -4.77 -11.48
N ARG A 37 -1.02 -3.45 -11.52
CA ARG A 37 -1.39 -2.56 -12.62
C ARG A 37 -0.18 -2.14 -13.46
N GLY A 38 1.04 -2.36 -12.95
CA GLY A 38 2.29 -2.22 -13.69
C GLY A 38 2.70 -3.52 -14.39
N GLY A 39 3.51 -3.42 -15.45
CA GLY A 39 3.97 -4.58 -16.17
C GLY A 39 4.51 -4.30 -17.56
N SER A 40 4.93 -5.36 -18.24
CA SER A 40 5.22 -5.36 -19.66
C SER A 40 4.48 -6.50 -20.36
N TYR A 41 3.98 -6.21 -21.55
CA TYR A 41 3.39 -7.18 -22.45
C TYR A 41 4.18 -7.17 -23.75
N HIS A 42 4.71 -8.33 -24.13
CA HIS A 42 5.40 -8.52 -25.38
C HIS A 42 4.76 -9.70 -26.12
N LYS A 43 4.41 -9.49 -27.40
CA LYS A 43 4.00 -10.58 -28.29
C LYS A 43 4.97 -10.66 -29.44
N ASN A 44 5.66 -11.79 -29.55
CA ASN A 44 6.55 -12.04 -30.65
C ASN A 44 5.71 -12.11 -31.96
N PRO A 45 6.01 -11.28 -32.97
CA PRO A 45 5.21 -11.20 -34.19
C PRO A 45 5.35 -12.44 -35.08
N ASP A 46 6.47 -13.16 -34.98
CA ASP A 46 6.80 -14.31 -35.84
C ASP A 46 6.29 -15.63 -35.24
N THR A 47 6.43 -15.80 -33.92
CA THR A 47 6.05 -17.04 -33.22
C THR A 47 4.69 -16.95 -32.54
N GLY A 48 4.17 -15.74 -32.35
CA GLY A 48 2.94 -15.48 -31.59
C GLY A 48 3.09 -15.68 -30.08
N VAL A 49 4.27 -16.06 -29.59
CA VAL A 49 4.55 -16.26 -28.15
C VAL A 49 4.38 -14.94 -27.41
N VAL A 50 3.62 -14.99 -26.31
CA VAL A 50 3.40 -13.85 -25.42
C VAL A 50 4.28 -14.01 -24.19
N THR A 51 4.98 -12.93 -23.83
CA THR A 51 5.72 -12.78 -22.59
C THR A 51 5.09 -11.62 -21.81
N GLU A 52 4.64 -11.90 -20.60
CA GLU A 52 4.02 -10.92 -19.72
C GLU A 52 4.77 -10.90 -18.38
N ASN A 53 5.11 -9.71 -17.90
CA ASN A 53 5.67 -9.50 -16.56
C ASN A 53 4.79 -8.48 -15.83
N LYS A 54 4.57 -8.67 -14.53
CA LYS A 54 3.73 -7.78 -13.73
C LYS A 54 4.44 -7.32 -12.47
N TRP A 55 4.25 -6.06 -12.10
CA TRP A 55 4.81 -5.45 -10.90
C TRP A 55 3.87 -4.35 -10.40
N PHE A 56 4.03 -3.95 -9.14
CA PHE A 56 3.35 -2.75 -8.63
C PHE A 56 3.98 -1.51 -9.24
N SER A 57 3.16 -0.55 -9.66
CA SER A 57 3.67 0.75 -10.10
C SER A 57 4.65 1.32 -9.07
N TRP A 58 5.76 1.87 -9.56
CA TRP A 58 6.85 2.46 -8.75
C TRP A 58 7.69 1.47 -7.93
N MET A 59 7.34 0.18 -7.93
CA MET A 59 8.09 -0.85 -7.21
C MET A 59 8.94 -1.69 -8.14
N THR A 60 10.12 -2.08 -7.65
CA THR A 60 10.92 -3.12 -8.28
C THR A 60 10.15 -4.47 -8.27
N PRO A 61 10.11 -5.26 -9.37
CA PRO A 61 9.28 -6.49 -9.45
C PRO A 61 9.55 -7.53 -8.36
N ASN A 62 10.78 -7.59 -7.85
CA ASN A 62 11.23 -8.49 -6.80
C ASN A 62 11.52 -7.74 -5.49
N TYR A 63 10.79 -6.67 -5.19
CA TYR A 63 11.00 -5.88 -3.97
C TYR A 63 11.05 -6.71 -2.66
N PRO A 64 10.33 -7.84 -2.48
CA PRO A 64 10.46 -8.63 -1.25
C PRO A 64 11.85 -9.27 -1.07
N ASP A 65 12.63 -9.42 -2.15
CA ASP A 65 13.99 -9.96 -2.10
C ASP A 65 15.04 -8.88 -1.83
N THR A 66 14.70 -7.60 -2.03
CA THR A 66 15.63 -6.47 -1.96
C THR A 66 15.34 -5.50 -0.84
N LEU A 67 14.08 -5.38 -0.41
CA LEU A 67 13.62 -4.51 0.67
C LEU A 67 13.31 -5.38 1.89
N THR A 68 13.92 -5.06 3.02
CA THR A 68 13.94 -5.87 4.23
C THR A 68 13.14 -5.28 5.39
N THR A 69 12.63 -4.06 5.21
CA THR A 69 11.91 -3.31 6.25
C THR A 69 10.68 -2.59 5.68
N VAL A 70 9.70 -2.28 6.55
CA VAL A 70 8.51 -1.52 6.16
C VAL A 70 8.88 -0.08 5.73
N GLU A 71 9.91 0.49 6.35
CA GLU A 71 10.48 1.79 6.01
C GLU A 71 10.99 1.84 4.58
N GLU A 72 11.70 0.80 4.14
CA GLU A 72 12.24 0.70 2.78
C GLU A 72 11.13 0.60 1.75
N ILE A 73 10.05 -0.14 2.04
CA ILE A 73 8.88 -0.23 1.16
C ILE A 73 8.20 1.14 1.01
N PHE A 74 7.94 1.85 2.11
CA PHE A 74 7.33 3.17 2.02
C PHE A 74 8.19 4.18 1.26
N LYS A 75 9.52 4.14 1.45
CA LYS A 75 10.44 5.01 0.70
C LYS A 75 10.48 4.66 -0.79
N GLU A 76 10.49 3.38 -1.15
CA GLU A 76 10.44 2.92 -2.55
C GLU A 76 9.15 3.39 -3.24
N LEU A 77 8.02 3.35 -2.52
CA LEU A 77 6.73 3.88 -3.01
C LEU A 77 6.73 5.40 -3.20
N GLY A 78 7.71 6.13 -2.65
CA GLY A 78 7.84 7.58 -2.76
C GLY A 78 7.36 8.36 -1.53
N PHE A 79 7.05 7.69 -0.41
CA PHE A 79 6.64 8.39 0.81
C PHE A 79 7.82 9.03 1.54
N GLU A 80 7.57 10.22 2.06
CA GLU A 80 8.42 10.87 3.04
C GLU A 80 7.97 10.44 4.44
N ILE A 81 8.88 9.77 5.16
CA ILE A 81 8.60 9.20 6.48
C ILE A 81 9.47 9.80 7.57
N ASN A 82 8.97 9.75 8.80
CA ASN A 82 9.72 9.99 10.02
C ASN A 82 9.69 8.71 10.87
N THR A 83 10.79 8.41 11.56
CA THR A 83 10.87 7.22 12.42
C THR A 83 11.40 7.64 13.79
N SER A 84 10.76 7.15 14.85
CA SER A 84 11.15 7.47 16.22
C SER A 84 10.93 6.27 17.15
N GLU A 85 11.01 6.50 18.47
CA GLU A 85 10.66 5.49 19.46
C GLU A 85 9.17 5.13 19.46
N THR A 86 8.29 6.05 19.01
CA THR A 86 6.84 5.81 18.96
C THR A 86 6.43 4.95 17.75
N GLY A 87 7.18 5.02 16.65
CA GLY A 87 6.85 4.34 15.41
C GLY A 87 7.24 5.13 14.16
N LEU A 88 6.57 4.78 13.07
CA LEU A 88 6.72 5.35 11.73
C LEU A 88 5.54 6.26 11.45
N GLU A 89 5.85 7.48 11.05
CA GLU A 89 4.90 8.48 10.57
C GLU A 89 5.12 8.73 9.09
N ILE A 90 4.05 8.81 8.31
CA ILE A 90 4.11 9.31 6.94
C ILE A 90 3.75 10.79 7.01
N TRP A 91 4.61 11.68 6.50
CA TRP A 91 4.38 13.13 6.56
C TRP A 91 4.29 13.78 5.18
N GLY A 92 4.73 13.11 4.12
CA GLY A 92 4.71 13.66 2.77
C GLY A 92 4.61 12.60 1.68
N TYR A 93 4.04 13.01 0.55
CA TYR A 93 4.00 12.32 -0.73
C TYR A 93 3.63 13.38 -1.76
N ASP A 94 4.33 13.43 -2.89
CA ASP A 94 4.06 14.36 -3.99
C ASP A 94 4.50 13.73 -5.31
N ASP A 95 3.71 12.78 -5.80
CA ASP A 95 3.98 12.06 -7.05
C ASP A 95 2.66 11.56 -7.68
N LYS A 96 2.79 10.81 -8.77
CA LYS A 96 1.67 10.13 -9.42
C LYS A 96 1.22 8.95 -8.61
N THR A 97 -0.10 8.82 -8.48
CA THR A 97 -0.75 7.59 -8.04
C THR A 97 -0.20 6.42 -8.84
N GLY A 98 0.28 5.42 -8.13
CA GLY A 98 0.60 4.12 -8.67
C GLY A 98 -0.35 3.09 -8.10
N GLN A 99 0.08 2.53 -6.97
CA GLN A 99 -0.60 1.46 -6.24
C GLN A 99 -0.27 1.52 -4.74
N GLU A 100 0.15 2.68 -4.24
CA GLU A 100 0.44 2.97 -2.84
C GLU A 100 -0.77 2.74 -1.92
N ASP A 101 -1.99 2.93 -2.46
CA ASP A 101 -3.26 2.58 -1.83
C ASP A 101 -3.25 1.14 -1.29
N LEU A 102 -2.80 0.18 -2.09
CA LEU A 102 -2.77 -1.24 -1.71
C LEU A 102 -1.82 -1.51 -0.53
N PHE A 103 -0.70 -0.79 -0.46
CA PHE A 103 0.29 -0.95 0.62
C PHE A 103 -0.20 -0.30 1.91
N LEU A 104 -0.79 0.89 1.82
CA LEU A 104 -1.45 1.56 2.94
C LEU A 104 -2.61 0.72 3.50
N GLU A 105 -3.43 0.13 2.62
CA GLU A 105 -4.51 -0.78 3.01
C GLU A 105 -3.99 -2.07 3.65
N ALA A 106 -2.89 -2.65 3.13
CA ALA A 106 -2.27 -3.84 3.72
C ALA A 106 -1.82 -3.61 5.17
N CYS A 107 -1.38 -2.39 5.49
CA CYS A 107 -0.97 -2.01 6.84
C CYS A 107 -2.11 -1.62 7.76
N CYS A 108 -3.33 -1.45 7.25
CA CYS A 108 -4.46 -0.98 8.03
C CYS A 108 -4.66 -1.70 9.37
N PRO A 109 -4.47 -3.03 9.51
CA PRO A 109 -4.63 -3.71 10.80
C PRO A 109 -3.72 -3.16 11.92
N TRP A 110 -2.58 -2.60 11.57
CA TRP A 110 -1.56 -2.09 12.49
C TRP A 110 -1.40 -0.58 12.45
N ALA A 111 -1.93 0.06 11.41
CA ALA A 111 -1.87 1.50 11.23
C ALA A 111 -3.06 2.21 11.88
N SER A 112 -2.82 3.44 12.31
CA SER A 112 -3.83 4.34 12.85
C SER A 112 -3.68 5.75 12.28
N GLY A 113 -4.70 6.58 12.47
CA GLY A 113 -4.68 7.99 12.07
C GLY A 113 -5.26 8.21 10.68
N ASN A 114 -4.90 9.31 10.04
CA ASN A 114 -5.50 9.74 8.79
C ASN A 114 -4.44 10.27 7.83
N ILE A 115 -4.69 10.14 6.53
CA ILE A 115 -3.94 10.86 5.49
C ILE A 115 -4.94 11.65 4.67
N ALA A 116 -4.76 12.98 4.62
CA ALA A 116 -5.53 13.86 3.75
C ALA A 116 -4.74 14.13 2.47
N TRP A 117 -5.40 13.91 1.34
CA TRP A 117 -4.83 13.98 0.01
C TRP A 117 -5.46 15.12 -0.78
N ARG A 118 -4.69 15.67 -1.72
CA ARG A 118 -5.17 16.55 -2.78
C ARG A 118 -4.72 16.02 -4.13
N GLY A 119 -5.64 15.87 -5.06
CA GLY A 119 -5.36 15.52 -6.45
C GLY A 119 -5.03 16.72 -7.33
N GLU A 120 -4.50 16.45 -8.51
CA GLU A 120 -4.08 17.48 -9.47
C GLU A 120 -5.21 18.37 -10.02
N ASP A 121 -6.45 17.90 -9.95
CA ASP A 121 -7.66 18.65 -10.28
C ASP A 121 -8.22 19.46 -9.09
N GLY A 122 -7.58 19.36 -7.93
CA GLY A 122 -7.99 20.01 -6.69
C GLY A 122 -8.98 19.19 -5.85
N ASP A 123 -9.32 17.95 -6.27
CA ASP A 123 -10.15 17.07 -5.44
C ASP A 123 -9.42 16.71 -4.15
N GLU A 124 -10.15 16.75 -3.03
CA GLU A 124 -9.61 16.45 -1.71
C GLU A 124 -10.36 15.27 -1.08
N TRP A 125 -9.61 14.29 -0.59
CA TRP A 125 -10.14 13.16 0.18
C TRP A 125 -9.25 12.86 1.39
N MET A 126 -9.75 12.07 2.31
CA MET A 126 -9.03 11.62 3.48
C MET A 126 -9.25 10.13 3.66
N ASP A 127 -8.17 9.39 3.87
CA ASP A 127 -8.20 7.98 4.25
C ASP A 127 -7.93 7.88 5.75
N ASN A 128 -8.82 7.20 6.47
CA ASN A 128 -8.70 6.94 7.91
C ASN A 128 -8.41 5.46 8.15
N TYR A 129 -7.45 5.21 9.04
CA TYR A 129 -6.97 3.89 9.43
C TYR A 129 -7.42 3.64 10.86
N ASP A 130 -8.30 2.65 11.06
CA ASP A 130 -8.95 2.36 12.36
C ASP A 130 -8.61 0.98 12.93
N HIS A 131 -7.49 0.37 12.49
CA HIS A 131 -7.09 -1.01 12.77
C HIS A 131 -7.99 -2.11 12.18
N MET A 132 -9.08 -1.76 11.50
CA MET A 132 -10.01 -2.73 10.91
C MET A 132 -10.19 -2.52 9.41
N ALA A 133 -10.39 -1.28 9.00
CA ALA A 133 -10.68 -0.90 7.63
C ALA A 133 -10.15 0.49 7.31
N VAL A 134 -9.81 0.70 6.04
CA VAL A 134 -9.56 2.04 5.52
C VAL A 134 -10.89 2.65 5.11
N ARG A 135 -11.23 3.78 5.73
CA ARG A 135 -12.44 4.54 5.41
C ARG A 135 -12.05 5.81 4.67
N ARG A 136 -12.65 6.01 3.49
CA ARG A 136 -12.44 7.22 2.70
C ARG A 136 -13.52 8.26 2.99
N TYR A 137 -13.11 9.51 3.04
CA TYR A 137 -13.96 10.68 3.21
C TYR A 137 -13.64 11.68 2.10
N TYR A 138 -14.64 12.37 1.57
CA TYR A 138 -14.43 13.47 0.62
C TYR A 138 -14.73 14.81 1.26
N ARG A 139 -14.07 15.85 0.76
CA ARG A 139 -14.23 17.21 1.25
C ARG A 139 -15.42 17.89 0.59
N SER A 140 -16.41 18.25 1.40
CA SER A 140 -17.45 19.24 1.05
C SER A 140 -17.32 20.42 2.03
N ASN A 141 -18.42 20.88 2.66
CA ASN A 141 -18.35 21.78 3.81
C ASN A 141 -17.83 21.07 5.08
N GLU A 142 -17.96 19.74 5.12
CA GLU A 142 -17.49 18.83 6.17
C GLU A 142 -16.91 17.57 5.49
N TRP A 143 -16.21 16.73 6.26
CA TRP A 143 -15.75 15.42 5.80
C TRP A 143 -16.91 14.43 5.77
N ILE A 144 -17.25 13.92 4.57
CA ILE A 144 -18.36 12.98 4.38
C ILE A 144 -17.79 11.62 4.02
N GLN A 145 -18.12 10.59 4.81
CA GLN A 145 -17.67 9.23 4.54
C GLN A 145 -18.26 8.71 3.23
N GLN A 146 -17.41 8.16 2.37
CA GLN A 146 -17.80 7.37 1.22
C GLN A 146 -18.32 6.00 1.69
N LYS A 147 -19.62 5.75 1.52
CA LYS A 147 -20.26 4.54 2.07
C LYS A 147 -19.90 3.26 1.31
N ASP A 148 -19.54 3.39 0.04
CA ASP A 148 -19.17 2.29 -0.87
C ASP A 148 -17.68 1.97 -0.85
N TYR A 149 -16.87 2.77 -0.14
CA TYR A 149 -15.45 2.49 0.03
C TYR A 149 -15.18 1.97 1.45
N VAL A 150 -14.77 0.71 1.50
CA VAL A 150 -14.18 0.07 2.66
C VAL A 150 -12.91 -0.60 2.15
N GLY A 151 -11.78 0.07 2.30
CA GLY A 151 -10.46 -0.52 2.10
C GLY A 151 -10.09 -1.39 3.31
N ALA A 152 -9.01 -2.15 3.20
CA ALA A 152 -8.74 -3.39 3.94
C ALA A 152 -9.37 -4.59 3.24
N MET A 153 -8.76 -4.93 2.11
CA MET A 153 -8.32 -6.27 1.75
C MET A 153 -8.66 -7.33 2.82
N SER A 154 -9.92 -7.75 2.90
CA SER A 154 -10.35 -8.87 3.74
C SER A 154 -9.49 -10.11 3.47
N ASP A 155 -8.95 -10.18 2.26
CA ASP A 155 -8.02 -11.18 1.77
C ASP A 155 -6.61 -11.08 2.39
N ALA A 156 -6.14 -9.90 2.81
CA ALA A 156 -4.81 -9.75 3.44
C ALA A 156 -4.78 -10.21 4.89
N LEU A 157 -5.91 -10.13 5.59
CA LEU A 157 -6.08 -10.69 6.93
C LEU A 157 -6.24 -12.22 6.87
N GLU A 158 -7.01 -12.76 5.91
CA GLU A 158 -7.00 -14.20 5.61
C GLU A 158 -5.59 -14.68 5.19
N PHE A 159 -4.81 -13.84 4.50
CA PHE A 159 -3.43 -14.15 4.11
C PHE A 159 -2.42 -14.05 5.27
N ALA A 160 -2.59 -13.13 6.22
CA ALA A 160 -1.75 -13.05 7.41
C ALA A 160 -1.95 -14.28 8.32
N GLU A 161 -3.18 -14.79 8.43
CA GLU A 161 -3.47 -16.07 9.08
C GLU A 161 -2.84 -17.24 8.32
N TRP A 162 -2.97 -17.29 6.98
CA TRP A 162 -2.29 -18.29 6.14
C TRP A 162 -0.75 -18.22 6.26
N SER A 163 -0.16 -17.02 6.30
CA SER A 163 1.29 -16.80 6.38
C SER A 163 1.86 -17.29 7.72
N LYS A 164 1.15 -17.05 8.83
CA LYS A 164 1.49 -17.62 10.15
C LYS A 164 1.47 -19.15 10.13
N GLN A 165 0.51 -19.74 9.42
CA GLN A 165 0.41 -21.20 9.26
C GLN A 165 1.57 -21.74 8.40
N TYR A 166 1.87 -21.11 7.27
CA TYR A 166 2.95 -21.52 6.35
C TYR A 166 4.37 -21.37 6.93
N MET A 167 4.63 -20.31 7.71
CA MET A 167 5.91 -20.10 8.41
C MET A 167 6.12 -21.12 9.53
N SER A 168 5.04 -21.62 10.14
CA SER A 168 5.10 -22.69 11.15
C SER A 168 5.35 -24.08 10.56
N GLU A 169 4.87 -24.32 9.33
CA GLU A 169 4.98 -25.61 8.64
C GLU A 169 6.34 -25.84 7.94
N ASN A 170 7.09 -24.77 7.66
CA ASN A 170 8.39 -24.85 6.97
C ASN A 170 9.63 -24.59 7.86
N ASN A 171 9.42 -24.36 9.16
CA ASN A 171 10.49 -24.25 10.17
C ASN A 171 10.49 -25.42 11.17
N GLY A 172 9.84 -26.54 10.82
CA GLY A 172 9.77 -27.78 11.60
C GLY A 172 10.59 -28.91 10.99
#